data_AF-A0A165GIW2-F1
#
_entry.id   AF-A0A165GIW2-F1
#
_cell.length_a   1.000
_cell.length_b   1.000
_cell.length_c   1.000
_cell.angle_alpha   90.00
_cell.angle_beta   90.00
_cell.angle_gamma   90.00
#
_symmetry.space_group_name_H-M   'P 1'
#
loop_
_entity.id
_entity.type
_entity.pdbx_description
1 polymer ?
#
loop_
_entity_poly.entity_id
_entity_poly.type
_entity_poly.pdbx_seq_one_letter_code
_entity_poly.pdbx_strand_id
1 'polypeptide(L)'
;MHPYNLPTLDGLHLVQGLCDGVHLGADALAGFPSLKTLRHTGQLGYHNVNVFNSDTRNKSMILHIDNAYENNTPEQLAYKMLGKRAYFGWPFLQEGLVVGISDGSAKYTKPQDGVVVQRMTYDATSLWKRKVERLTHLYSKRFGVIVGDVDVLLHARPLK
;
A
#
# COMPACT_ATOMS: atom_id res chain seq x y z
N MET A 1 47.43 8.33 -9.27
CA MET A 1 46.27 9.24 -9.31
C MET A 1 45.83 9.35 -10.75
N HIS A 2 44.58 9.01 -11.08
CA HIS A 2 44.05 9.32 -12.41
C HIS A 2 43.67 10.81 -12.46
N PRO A 3 44.06 11.56 -13.51
CA PRO A 3 43.69 12.96 -13.64
C PRO A 3 42.17 13.07 -13.82
N TYR A 4 41.55 14.00 -13.08
CA TYR A 4 40.14 14.34 -13.21
C TYR A 4 39.96 15.26 -14.43
N ASN A 5 39.11 14.88 -15.37
CA ASN A 5 38.79 15.70 -16.55
C ASN A 5 37.55 16.55 -16.29
N LEU A 6 37.67 17.87 -16.48
CA LEU A 6 36.56 18.79 -16.36
C LEU A 6 35.63 18.66 -17.59
N PRO A 7 34.34 18.34 -17.43
CA PRO A 7 33.42 18.32 -18.57
C PRO A 7 33.17 19.74 -19.10
N THR A 8 33.16 19.91 -20.43
CA THR A 8 32.76 21.18 -21.09
C THR A 8 31.32 21.11 -21.59
N LEU A 9 30.70 22.29 -21.73
CA LEU A 9 29.31 22.43 -22.20
C LEU A 9 29.22 22.69 -23.72
N ASP A 10 30.30 22.50 -24.46
CA ASP A 10 30.38 22.88 -25.88
C ASP A 10 29.33 22.15 -26.72
N GLY A 11 28.45 22.90 -27.37
CA GLY A 11 27.37 22.35 -28.20
C GLY A 11 26.22 21.68 -27.42
N LEU A 12 26.27 21.68 -26.08
CA LEU A 12 25.20 21.16 -25.23
C LEU A 12 24.21 22.26 -24.88
N HIS A 13 22.91 21.91 -24.86
CA HIS A 13 21.84 22.76 -24.39
C HIS A 13 21.19 22.15 -23.16
N LEU A 14 20.68 23.01 -22.27
CA LEU A 14 19.97 22.55 -21.08
C LEU A 14 18.63 21.93 -21.51
N VAL A 15 18.38 20.70 -21.07
CA VAL A 15 17.07 20.06 -21.17
C VAL A 15 16.21 20.58 -20.03
N GLN A 16 15.17 21.33 -20.36
CA GLN A 16 14.21 21.81 -19.36
C GLN A 16 13.14 20.75 -19.11
N GLY A 17 13.07 20.23 -17.89
CA GLY A 17 12.04 19.28 -17.47
C GLY A 17 12.49 17.83 -17.52
N LEU A 18 11.57 16.95 -17.91
CA LEU A 18 11.78 15.51 -17.94
C LEU A 18 12.67 15.14 -19.14
N CYS A 19 13.70 14.34 -18.88
CA CYS A 19 14.53 13.78 -19.94
C CYS A 19 13.80 12.64 -20.67
N ASP A 20 14.13 12.44 -21.94
CA ASP A 20 13.60 11.33 -22.71
C ASP A 20 13.92 9.97 -22.04
N GLY A 21 12.93 9.09 -22.01
CA GLY A 21 13.06 7.76 -21.40
C GLY A 21 12.96 7.72 -19.87
N VAL A 22 12.64 8.84 -19.20
CA VAL A 22 12.45 8.82 -17.74
C VAL A 22 11.22 7.99 -17.33
N HIS A 23 11.40 7.11 -16.35
CA HIS A 23 10.30 6.35 -15.78
C HIS A 23 9.67 7.09 -14.59
N LEU A 24 8.35 7.17 -14.57
CA LEU A 24 7.58 7.91 -13.57
C LEU A 24 6.35 7.11 -13.13
N GLY A 25 5.75 7.52 -12.01
CA GLY A 25 4.45 6.97 -11.64
C GLY A 25 4.56 5.50 -11.25
N ALA A 26 3.80 4.62 -11.91
CA ALA A 26 3.84 3.19 -11.62
C ALA A 26 5.14 2.52 -12.08
N ASP A 27 5.82 3.11 -13.08
CA ASP A 27 7.06 2.60 -13.65
C ASP A 27 8.31 3.17 -12.96
N ALA A 28 8.12 4.02 -11.94
CA ALA A 28 9.23 4.56 -11.16
C ALA A 28 10.08 3.43 -10.55
N LEU A 29 11.37 3.70 -10.37
CA LEU A 29 12.30 2.73 -9.78
C LEU A 29 11.81 2.28 -8.39
N ALA A 30 12.14 1.04 -8.02
CA ALA A 30 11.78 0.49 -6.72
C ALA A 30 12.26 1.39 -5.57
N GLY A 31 11.41 1.54 -4.55
CA GLY A 31 11.65 2.42 -3.40
C GLY A 31 11.14 3.84 -3.57
N PHE A 32 10.82 4.29 -4.78
CA PHE A 32 10.13 5.58 -4.99
C PHE A 32 8.63 5.42 -4.76
N PRO A 33 8.01 6.30 -3.94
CA PRO A 33 6.58 6.24 -3.70
C PRO A 33 5.78 6.68 -4.92
N SER A 34 4.59 6.09 -5.10
CA SER A 34 3.70 6.46 -6.19
C SER A 34 2.24 6.22 -5.85
N LEU A 35 1.41 7.24 -6.10
CA LEU A 35 -0.05 7.08 -6.00
C LEU A 35 -0.62 6.28 -7.18
N LYS A 36 0.08 6.23 -8.32
CA LYS A 36 -0.42 5.64 -9.58
C LYS A 36 -0.45 4.11 -9.59
N THR A 37 0.07 3.46 -8.55
CA THR A 37 0.07 1.99 -8.43
C THR A 37 -1.26 1.43 -7.93
N LEU A 38 -2.19 2.29 -7.50
CA LEU A 38 -3.50 1.89 -7.00
C LEU A 38 -4.58 2.82 -7.58
N ARG A 39 -5.73 2.28 -7.95
CA ARG A 39 -6.88 3.10 -8.40
C ARG A 39 -7.50 3.84 -7.22
N HIS A 40 -7.71 5.13 -7.39
CA HIS A 40 -8.23 6.01 -6.35
C HIS A 40 -8.83 7.27 -6.97
N THR A 41 -9.69 7.92 -6.19
CA THR A 41 -10.18 9.27 -6.47
C THR A 41 -9.63 10.26 -5.44
N GLY A 42 -9.52 11.54 -5.79
CA GLY A 42 -8.95 12.57 -4.93
C GLY A 42 -9.87 13.79 -4.81
N GLN A 43 -10.03 14.31 -3.61
CA GLN A 43 -10.80 15.53 -3.34
C GLN A 43 -10.16 16.38 -2.25
N LEU A 44 -10.29 17.71 -2.34
CA LEU A 44 -9.90 18.62 -1.26
C LEU A 44 -10.99 18.69 -0.20
N GLY A 45 -10.66 18.33 1.04
CA GLY A 45 -11.63 18.30 2.14
C GLY A 45 -11.01 18.54 3.52
N TYR A 46 -11.83 18.94 4.48
CA TYR A 46 -11.44 18.98 5.89
C TYR A 46 -11.52 17.58 6.48
N HIS A 47 -10.39 17.06 6.96
CA HIS A 47 -10.31 15.69 7.48
C HIS A 47 -9.35 15.55 8.68
N ASN A 48 -8.93 16.69 9.25
CA ASN A 48 -8.09 16.75 10.43
C ASN A 48 -6.82 15.88 10.32
N VAL A 49 -6.23 15.80 9.14
CA VAL A 49 -4.98 15.04 8.91
C VAL A 49 -3.88 15.56 9.84
N ASN A 50 -3.10 14.63 10.40
CA ASN A 50 -2.03 14.91 11.35
C ASN A 50 -0.71 14.33 10.86
N VAL A 51 0.12 15.21 10.28
CA VAL A 51 1.47 14.89 9.78
C VAL A 51 2.56 15.17 10.82
N PHE A 52 2.25 15.92 11.88
CA PHE A 52 3.21 16.29 12.91
C PHE A 52 2.61 16.02 14.29
N ASN A 53 2.39 17.06 15.08
CA ASN A 53 1.94 16.95 16.47
C ASN A 53 0.45 17.24 16.64
N SER A 54 -0.17 18.01 15.72
CA SER A 54 -1.56 18.45 15.83
C SER A 54 -2.31 18.30 14.52
N ASP A 55 -3.61 18.05 14.65
CA ASP A 55 -4.53 17.98 13.52
C ASP A 55 -4.58 19.31 12.76
N THR A 56 -4.51 19.23 11.43
CA THR A 56 -4.72 20.40 10.58
C THR A 56 -6.17 20.88 10.64
N ARG A 57 -6.36 22.20 10.61
CA ARG A 57 -7.68 22.84 10.43
C ARG A 57 -7.96 23.19 8.98
N ASN A 58 -6.99 23.01 8.09
CA ASN A 58 -7.11 23.33 6.67
C ASN A 58 -7.56 22.12 5.87
N LYS A 59 -7.98 22.36 4.63
CA LYS A 59 -8.27 21.28 3.68
C LYS A 59 -6.99 20.50 3.37
N SER A 60 -7.11 19.19 3.24
CA SER A 60 -6.07 18.28 2.76
C SER A 60 -6.57 17.59 1.49
N MET A 61 -5.65 17.09 0.66
CA MET A 61 -6.01 16.17 -0.41
C MET A 61 -6.37 14.82 0.22
N ILE A 62 -7.62 14.40 0.04
CA ILE A 62 -8.16 13.15 0.58
C ILE A 62 -8.31 12.17 -0.57
N LEU A 63 -7.73 10.99 -0.40
CA LEU A 63 -7.76 9.93 -1.40
C LEU A 63 -8.75 8.84 -0.97
N HIS A 64 -9.66 8.46 -1.86
CA HIS A 64 -10.55 7.31 -1.66
C HIS A 64 -10.08 6.17 -2.54
N ILE A 65 -9.86 5.01 -1.93
CA ILE A 65 -9.34 3.83 -2.63
C ILE A 65 -10.49 3.06 -3.28
N ASP A 66 -10.32 2.71 -4.55
CA ASP A 66 -11.29 1.85 -5.25
C ASP A 66 -11.04 0.38 -4.90
N ASN A 67 -12.08 -0.34 -4.48
CA ASN A 67 -11.97 -1.75 -4.14
C ASN A 67 -11.92 -2.62 -5.42
N ALA A 68 -10.70 -2.94 -5.88
CA ALA A 68 -10.50 -3.84 -7.02
C ALA A 68 -10.92 -5.30 -6.77
N TYR A 69 -11.32 -5.65 -5.56
CA TYR A 69 -11.66 -7.01 -5.12
C TYR A 69 -13.10 -7.17 -4.62
N GLU A 70 -13.97 -6.17 -4.85
CA GLU A 70 -15.36 -6.16 -4.36
C GLU A 70 -16.17 -7.40 -4.77
N ASN A 71 -15.86 -7.98 -5.94
CA ASN A 71 -16.54 -9.18 -6.45
C ASN A 71 -15.89 -10.50 -6.03
N ASN A 72 -14.89 -10.48 -5.13
CA ASN A 72 -14.21 -11.68 -4.67
C ASN A 72 -14.58 -12.05 -3.24
N THR A 73 -14.89 -13.32 -3.01
CA THR A 73 -15.05 -13.81 -1.64
C THR A 73 -13.70 -13.95 -0.94
N PRO A 74 -13.64 -13.92 0.41
CA PRO A 74 -12.41 -14.15 1.15
C PRO A 74 -11.69 -15.47 0.78
N GLU A 75 -12.45 -16.53 0.52
CA GLU A 75 -11.92 -17.83 0.10
C GLU A 75 -11.25 -17.72 -1.28
N GLN A 76 -11.90 -17.07 -2.24
CA GLN A 76 -11.34 -16.85 -3.58
C GLN A 76 -10.03 -16.06 -3.50
N LEU A 77 -9.99 -15.02 -2.67
CA LEU A 77 -8.76 -14.25 -2.42
C LEU A 77 -7.68 -15.11 -1.75
N ALA A 78 -8.05 -15.98 -0.81
CA ALA A 78 -7.13 -16.91 -0.16
C ALA A 78 -6.45 -17.82 -1.19
N TYR A 79 -7.22 -18.49 -2.05
CA TYR A 79 -6.67 -19.33 -3.13
C TYR A 79 -5.82 -18.53 -4.13
N LYS A 80 -6.23 -17.29 -4.44
CA LYS A 80 -5.53 -16.44 -5.41
C LYS A 80 -4.22 -15.88 -4.87
N MET A 81 -4.13 -15.53 -3.59
CA MET A 81 -3.03 -14.71 -3.05
C MET A 81 -2.10 -15.45 -2.09
N LEU A 82 -2.54 -16.50 -1.40
CA LEU A 82 -1.65 -17.22 -0.45
C LEU A 82 -0.43 -17.82 -1.16
N GLY A 83 0.74 -17.61 -0.57
CA GLY A 83 2.02 -18.06 -1.11
C GLY A 83 2.53 -17.23 -2.30
N LYS A 84 1.84 -16.14 -2.67
CA LYS A 84 2.31 -15.22 -3.71
C LYS A 84 2.96 -13.97 -3.13
N ARG A 85 3.80 -13.34 -3.96
CA ARG A 85 4.35 -12.02 -3.70
C ARG A 85 3.25 -10.97 -3.79
N ALA A 86 3.27 -10.01 -2.87
CA ALA A 86 2.38 -8.86 -2.83
C ALA A 86 3.16 -7.64 -2.37
N TYR A 87 2.66 -6.46 -2.75
CA TYR A 87 3.22 -5.19 -2.33
C TYR A 87 2.30 -4.55 -1.28
N PHE A 88 2.88 -4.07 -0.18
CA PHE A 88 2.14 -3.45 0.93
C PHE A 88 2.82 -2.14 1.35
N GLY A 89 2.14 -1.33 2.17
CA GLY A 89 2.68 -0.06 2.65
C GLY A 89 2.49 1.12 1.68
N TRP A 90 1.47 1.06 0.82
CA TRP A 90 1.16 2.12 -0.15
C TRP A 90 1.09 3.51 0.54
N PRO A 91 1.69 4.57 -0.03
CA PRO A 91 2.31 4.63 -1.36
C PRO A 91 3.79 4.21 -1.41
N PHE A 92 4.39 3.83 -0.28
CA PHE A 92 5.78 3.39 -0.16
C PHE A 92 5.85 1.86 -0.25
N LEU A 93 5.62 1.33 -1.44
CA LEU A 93 5.45 -0.11 -1.64
C LEU A 93 6.70 -0.90 -1.21
N GLN A 94 6.45 -1.93 -0.39
CA GLN A 94 7.43 -2.94 0.01
C GLN A 94 6.94 -4.31 -0.43
N GLU A 95 7.86 -5.14 -0.92
CA GLU A 95 7.53 -6.49 -1.35
C GLU A 95 7.51 -7.47 -0.17
N GLY A 96 6.54 -8.39 -0.18
CA GLY A 96 6.46 -9.48 0.80
C GLY A 96 5.74 -10.70 0.26
N LEU A 97 5.85 -11.78 1.01
CA LEU A 97 5.12 -13.02 0.75
C LEU A 97 3.84 -13.05 1.57
N VAL A 98 2.70 -13.29 0.94
CA VAL A 98 1.42 -13.49 1.65
C VAL A 98 1.43 -14.86 2.32
N VAL A 99 1.43 -14.87 3.66
CA VAL A 99 1.46 -16.08 4.49
C VAL A 99 0.11 -16.41 5.13
N GLY A 100 -0.83 -15.47 5.11
CA GLY A 100 -2.16 -15.65 5.66
C GLY A 100 -3.14 -14.61 5.17
N ILE A 101 -4.43 -14.95 5.21
CA ILE A 101 -5.55 -14.05 4.95
C ILE A 101 -6.56 -14.21 6.09
N SER A 102 -7.25 -13.15 6.52
CA SER A 102 -8.31 -13.25 7.54
C SER A 102 -9.45 -12.28 7.29
N ASP A 103 -10.69 -12.75 7.47
CA ASP A 103 -11.93 -12.01 7.19
C ASP A 103 -12.72 -11.63 8.46
N GLY A 104 -12.09 -11.72 9.63
CA GLY A 104 -12.72 -11.47 10.93
C GLY A 104 -13.51 -12.66 11.49
N SER A 105 -13.86 -13.65 10.66
CA SER A 105 -14.52 -14.90 11.08
C SER A 105 -13.59 -16.11 11.01
N ALA A 106 -12.70 -16.13 10.02
CA ALA A 106 -11.77 -17.21 9.74
C ALA A 106 -10.41 -16.65 9.31
N LYS A 107 -9.39 -17.49 9.47
CA LYS A 107 -8.03 -17.27 8.97
C LYS A 107 -7.66 -18.38 8.00
N TYR A 108 -7.25 -17.99 6.81
CA TYR A 108 -6.76 -18.84 5.74
C TYR A 108 -5.24 -18.84 5.76
N THR A 109 -4.62 -20.02 5.70
CA THR A 109 -3.16 -20.19 5.64
C THR A 109 -2.79 -21.29 4.66
N LYS A 110 -1.54 -21.31 4.21
CA LYS A 110 -1.02 -22.35 3.31
C LYS A 110 0.31 -22.90 3.83
N PRO A 111 0.30 -23.82 4.82
CA PRO A 111 1.54 -24.39 5.38
C PRO A 111 2.23 -25.38 4.44
N GLN A 112 1.48 -26.07 3.57
CA GLN A 112 1.96 -27.03 2.57
C GLN A 112 1.17 -26.85 1.25
N ASP A 113 0.87 -27.92 0.51
CA ASP A 113 0.04 -27.91 -0.69
C ASP A 113 -1.45 -27.95 -0.36
N GLY A 114 -1.96 -26.85 0.19
CA GLY A 114 -3.39 -26.69 0.45
C GLY A 114 -3.70 -25.47 1.30
N VAL A 115 -4.85 -24.85 1.03
CA VAL A 115 -5.38 -23.78 1.89
C VAL A 115 -6.08 -24.41 3.08
N VAL A 116 -5.62 -24.08 4.28
CA VAL A 116 -6.23 -24.48 5.54
C VAL A 116 -7.01 -23.29 6.10
N VAL A 117 -8.27 -23.55 6.46
CA VAL A 117 -9.18 -22.55 7.04
C VAL A 117 -9.37 -22.85 8.52
N GLN A 118 -9.09 -21.86 9.36
CA GLN A 118 -9.30 -21.96 10.81
C GLN A 118 -10.29 -20.89 11.24
N ARG A 119 -11.39 -21.29 11.88
CA ARG A 119 -12.32 -20.33 12.51
C ARG A 119 -11.62 -19.57 13.62
N MET A 120 -11.83 -18.26 13.64
CA MET A 120 -11.27 -17.39 14.67
C MET A 120 -12.04 -17.59 15.97
N THR A 121 -11.33 -17.60 17.09
CA THR A 121 -11.94 -17.49 18.41
C THR A 121 -12.48 -16.08 18.62
N TYR A 122 -13.35 -15.91 19.61
CA TYR A 122 -13.88 -14.58 19.96
C TYR A 122 -12.76 -13.54 20.21
N ASP A 123 -11.72 -13.93 20.96
CA ASP A 123 -10.58 -13.07 21.23
C ASP A 123 -9.79 -12.71 19.98
N ALA A 124 -9.62 -13.67 19.07
CA ALA A 124 -8.94 -13.43 17.80
C ALA A 124 -9.73 -12.48 16.89
N THR A 125 -11.06 -12.62 16.82
CA THR A 125 -11.93 -11.69 16.09
C THR A 125 -11.87 -10.28 16.69
N SER A 126 -11.87 -10.18 18.03
CA SER A 126 -11.71 -8.91 18.75
C SER A 126 -10.38 -8.22 18.43
N LEU A 127 -9.28 -8.99 18.40
CA LEU A 127 -7.96 -8.50 17.98
C LEU A 127 -7.94 -8.07 16.51
N TRP A 128 -8.59 -8.82 15.63
CA TRP A 128 -8.71 -8.48 14.21
C TRP A 128 -9.41 -7.13 14.02
N LYS A 129 -10.54 -6.91 14.69
CA LYS A 129 -11.29 -5.65 14.61
C LYS A 129 -10.45 -4.45 15.05
N ARG A 130 -9.76 -4.56 16.20
CA ARG A 130 -8.83 -3.53 16.67
C ARG A 130 -7.69 -3.28 15.67
N LYS A 131 -7.20 -4.32 15.00
CA LYS A 131 -6.13 -4.19 14.00
C LYS A 131 -6.64 -3.46 12.76
N VAL A 132 -7.84 -3.79 12.28
CA VAL A 132 -8.49 -3.08 11.17
C VAL A 132 -8.65 -1.60 11.52
N GLU A 133 -9.29 -1.30 12.66
CA GLU A 133 -9.53 0.08 13.11
C GLU A 133 -8.23 0.88 13.23
N ARG A 134 -7.18 0.30 13.81
CA ARG A 134 -5.88 0.96 13.93
C ARG A 134 -5.28 1.27 12.56
N LEU A 135 -5.38 0.36 11.60
CA LEU A 135 -4.84 0.55 10.25
C LEU A 135 -5.64 1.61 9.49
N THR A 136 -6.97 1.51 9.47
CA THR A 136 -7.82 2.49 8.77
C THR A 136 -7.68 3.88 9.39
N HIS A 137 -7.60 3.97 10.72
CA HIS A 137 -7.35 5.23 11.42
C HIS A 137 -5.98 5.81 11.06
N LEU A 138 -4.92 4.99 11.02
CA LEU A 138 -3.59 5.44 10.59
C LEU A 138 -3.64 6.00 9.18
N TYR A 139 -4.21 5.29 8.21
CA TYR A 139 -4.30 5.76 6.82
C TYR A 139 -5.10 7.05 6.70
N SER A 140 -6.24 7.11 7.38
CA SER A 140 -7.13 8.27 7.41
C SER A 140 -6.45 9.50 8.01
N LYS A 141 -5.88 9.37 9.21
CA LYS A 141 -5.32 10.50 9.97
C LYS A 141 -3.92 10.88 9.53
N ARG A 142 -3.06 9.93 9.19
CA ARG A 142 -1.66 10.23 8.83
C ARG A 142 -1.50 10.57 7.36
N PHE A 143 -2.22 9.86 6.49
CA PHE A 143 -2.01 9.94 5.05
C PHE A 143 -3.18 10.61 4.30
N GLY A 144 -4.31 10.89 4.95
CA GLY A 144 -5.50 11.40 4.27
C GLY A 144 -6.11 10.38 3.32
N VAL A 145 -5.97 9.09 3.62
CA VAL A 145 -6.42 7.99 2.75
C VAL A 145 -7.59 7.27 3.39
N ILE A 146 -8.70 7.22 2.66
CA ILE A 146 -9.91 6.49 3.01
C ILE A 146 -9.89 5.16 2.27
N VAL A 147 -9.69 4.08 3.03
CA VAL A 147 -9.63 2.71 2.50
C VAL A 147 -11.03 2.13 2.27
N GLY A 148 -12.05 2.70 2.94
CA GLY A 148 -13.40 2.13 2.98
C GLY A 148 -13.52 1.02 4.03
N ASP A 149 -14.56 0.20 3.88
CA ASP A 149 -14.77 -0.97 4.72
C ASP A 149 -13.74 -2.06 4.41
N VAL A 150 -13.27 -2.74 5.44
CA VAL A 150 -12.21 -3.76 5.33
C VAL A 150 -12.81 -5.13 5.62
N ASP A 151 -13.09 -5.87 4.56
CA ASP A 151 -13.59 -7.25 4.67
C ASP A 151 -12.45 -8.23 5.00
N VAL A 152 -11.25 -7.94 4.50
CA VAL A 152 -10.12 -8.89 4.52
C VAL A 152 -8.81 -8.20 4.89
N LEU A 153 -8.04 -8.84 5.77
CA LEU A 153 -6.65 -8.50 6.06
C LEU A 153 -5.68 -9.52 5.48
N LEU A 154 -4.71 -9.02 4.71
CA LEU A 154 -3.54 -9.77 4.25
C LEU A 154 -2.46 -9.78 5.36
N HIS A 155 -1.94 -10.97 5.66
CA HIS A 155 -0.79 -11.17 6.53
C HIS A 155 0.41 -11.48 5.64
N ALA A 156 1.31 -10.50 5.51
CA ALA A 156 2.51 -10.63 4.69
C ALA A 156 3.77 -10.67 5.55
N ARG A 157 4.75 -11.46 5.11
CA ARG A 157 6.12 -11.42 5.61
C ARG A 157 6.97 -10.59 4.64
N PRO A 158 7.57 -9.46 5.06
CA PRO A 158 8.48 -8.71 4.21
C PRO A 158 9.60 -9.62 3.67
N LEU A 159 9.96 -9.45 2.40
CA LEU A 159 11.17 -10.08 1.88
C LEU A 159 12.38 -9.29 2.40
N LYS A 160 13.39 -10.02 2.88
CA LYS A 160 14.70 -9.44 3.22
C LYS A 160 15.56 -9.34 1.97
#